data_AF-A0A3M1NBB8-F1
#
_entry.id   AF-A0A3M1NBB8-F1
#
_cell.length_a   1.000
_cell.length_b   1.000
_cell.length_c   1.000
_cell.angle_alpha   90.00
_cell.angle_beta   90.00
_cell.angle_gamma   90.00
#
_symmetry.space_group_name_H-M   'P 1'
#
loop_
_entity.id
_entity.type
_entity.pdbx_description
1 polymer ?
#
loop_
_entity_poly.entity_id
_entity_poly.type
_entity_poly.pdbx_seq_one_letter_code
_entity_poly.pdbx_strand_id
1 'polypeptide(L)'
;MGALPNSGQAFLTRTFVVVLPPAYEDWARQAQAVFRAKRNQYGESWAELSFPSLVDLLYIKAQRIRTLLQQGGRPATGESPLHDWLALANYAALAALHLTDGYNHSHIEEGLATLHQEAQALLERKNADYGGAWRHMRPLAFIEFILMKLARIRQMDGDLPQNAPTIRDNLLDIINYAFLYLVRYGDTSVAA
;
A
#
# COMPACT_ATOMS: atom_id res chain seq x y z
N MET A 1 -34.94 -6.47 -54.70
CA MET A 1 -33.75 -7.06 -54.06
C MET A 1 -32.59 -6.12 -54.31
N GLY A 2 -31.92 -5.45 -53.37
CA GLY A 2 -31.96 -5.38 -51.92
C GLY A 2 -30.70 -4.59 -51.55
N ALA A 3 -30.83 -3.44 -50.90
CA ALA A 3 -29.69 -2.67 -50.40
C ALA A 3 -30.05 -2.18 -48.99
N LEU A 4 -29.43 -2.79 -47.99
CA LEU A 4 -29.49 -2.36 -46.60
C LEU A 4 -28.54 -1.17 -46.41
N PRO A 5 -28.93 -0.11 -45.70
CA PRO A 5 -28.00 0.95 -45.35
C PRO A 5 -27.05 0.48 -44.25
N ASN A 6 -25.77 0.77 -44.49
CA ASN A 6 -24.63 0.49 -43.65
C ASN A 6 -24.75 1.25 -42.32
N SER A 7 -25.17 0.55 -41.26
CA SER A 7 -25.17 1.06 -39.89
C SER A 7 -23.74 1.10 -39.37
N GLY A 8 -23.04 2.20 -39.67
CA GLY A 8 -21.78 2.57 -39.03
C GLY A 8 -22.01 2.70 -37.53
N GLN A 9 -21.64 1.67 -36.77
CA GLN A 9 -21.56 1.75 -35.32
C GLN A 9 -20.43 2.72 -34.99
N ALA A 10 -20.80 3.93 -34.57
CA ALA A 10 -19.90 4.82 -33.88
C ALA A 10 -19.53 4.15 -32.55
N PHE A 11 -18.36 3.51 -32.51
CA PHE A 11 -17.75 3.09 -31.25
C PHE A 11 -17.48 4.35 -30.44
N LEU A 12 -18.38 4.66 -29.51
CA LEU A 12 -18.13 5.66 -28.49
C LEU A 12 -16.87 5.25 -27.74
N THR A 13 -15.78 5.96 -27.99
CA THR A 13 -14.55 5.83 -27.22
C THR A 13 -14.87 6.34 -25.82
N ARG A 14 -15.32 5.43 -24.95
CA ARG A 14 -15.51 5.72 -23.54
C ARG A 14 -14.11 5.93 -22.99
N THR A 15 -13.66 7.17 -22.93
CA THR A 15 -12.45 7.53 -22.19
C THR A 15 -12.75 7.20 -20.73
N PHE A 16 -12.37 5.99 -20.31
CA PHE A 16 -12.29 5.67 -18.90
C PHE A 16 -11.18 6.54 -18.35
N VAL A 17 -11.56 7.71 -17.84
CA VAL A 17 -10.64 8.50 -17.02
C VAL A 17 -10.31 7.60 -15.84
N VAL A 18 -9.10 7.08 -15.82
CA VAL A 18 -8.56 6.31 -14.69
C VAL A 18 -8.39 7.31 -13.56
N VAL A 19 -9.45 7.49 -12.77
CA VAL A 19 -9.42 8.42 -11.64
C VAL A 19 -8.78 7.70 -10.46
N LEU A 20 -7.52 8.04 -10.19
CA LEU A 20 -6.89 7.80 -8.90
C LEU A 20 -7.83 8.34 -7.79
N PRO A 21 -7.99 7.64 -6.65
CA PRO A 21 -8.85 8.15 -5.60
C PRO A 21 -8.36 9.54 -5.14
N PRO A 22 -9.24 10.57 -5.07
CA PRO A 22 -8.81 11.96 -4.79
C PRO A 22 -7.98 12.13 -3.51
N ALA A 23 -8.22 11.28 -2.50
CA ALA A 23 -7.53 11.34 -1.21
C ALA A 23 -6.25 10.48 -1.13
N TYR A 24 -5.86 9.78 -2.20
CA TYR A 24 -4.70 8.86 -2.16
C TYR A 24 -3.41 9.63 -1.80
N GLU A 25 -3.17 10.75 -2.47
CA GLU A 25 -1.98 11.58 -2.22
C GLU A 25 -2.00 12.22 -0.83
N ASP A 26 -3.18 12.57 -0.30
CA ASP A 26 -3.31 13.08 1.08
C ASP A 26 -2.86 12.03 2.09
N TRP A 27 -3.27 10.77 1.91
CA TRP A 27 -2.83 9.68 2.77
C TRP A 27 -1.34 9.36 2.61
N ALA A 28 -0.79 9.47 1.40
CA ALA A 28 0.64 9.32 1.17
C ALA A 28 1.45 10.42 1.90
N ARG A 29 0.97 11.67 1.86
CA ARG A 29 1.56 12.80 2.61
C ARG A 29 1.47 12.58 4.12
N GLN A 30 0.33 12.11 4.64
CA GLN A 30 0.17 11.78 6.06
C GLN A 30 1.11 10.65 6.50
N ALA A 31 1.28 9.61 5.68
CA ALA A 31 2.22 8.54 5.96
C ALA A 31 3.66 9.07 6.06
N GLN A 32 4.08 9.89 5.12
CA GLN A 32 5.41 10.54 5.15
C GLN A 32 5.58 11.43 6.39
N ALA A 33 4.56 12.20 6.77
CA ALA A 33 4.60 13.03 7.98
C ALA A 33 4.75 12.19 9.25
N VAL A 34 3.99 11.09 9.37
CA VAL A 34 4.10 10.15 10.49
C VAL A 34 5.48 9.50 10.53
N PHE A 35 6.04 9.11 9.38
CA PHE A 35 7.39 8.56 9.31
C PHE A 35 8.43 9.58 9.79
N ARG A 36 8.36 10.82 9.32
CA ARG A 36 9.26 11.91 9.75
C ARG A 36 9.16 12.20 11.24
N ALA A 37 7.95 12.27 11.79
CA ALA A 37 7.74 12.50 13.21
C ALA A 37 8.37 11.38 14.06
N LYS A 38 8.19 10.13 13.63
CA LYS A 38 8.79 8.94 14.25
C LYS A 38 10.32 8.94 14.16
N ARG A 39 10.87 9.22 12.97
CA ARG A 39 12.31 9.43 12.73
C ARG A 39 12.91 10.44 13.69
N ASN A 40 12.26 11.58 13.87
CA ASN A 40 12.73 12.62 14.80
C ASN A 40 12.72 12.15 16.26
N GLN A 41 11.85 11.21 16.63
CA GLN A 41 11.74 10.73 18.00
C GLN A 41 12.83 9.71 18.37
N TYR A 42 13.18 8.80 17.47
CA TYR A 42 14.05 7.65 17.79
C TYR A 42 15.21 7.43 16.80
N GLY A 43 15.48 8.41 15.94
CA GLY A 43 16.59 8.36 14.98
C GLY A 43 16.43 7.26 13.94
N GLU A 44 17.54 6.81 13.35
CA GLU A 44 17.61 5.80 12.28
C GLU A 44 17.52 4.35 12.79
N SER A 45 16.81 4.08 13.89
CA SER A 45 16.84 2.76 14.53
C SER A 45 16.35 1.61 13.63
N TRP A 46 15.60 1.90 12.57
CA TRP A 46 15.22 0.91 11.55
C TRP A 46 16.38 0.42 10.69
N ALA A 47 17.49 1.15 10.61
CA ALA A 47 18.66 0.75 9.83
C ALA A 47 19.30 -0.53 10.36
N GLU A 48 19.07 -0.85 11.64
CA GLU A 48 19.50 -2.09 12.29
C GLU A 48 18.64 -3.31 11.91
N LEU A 49 17.47 -3.09 11.30
CA LEU A 49 16.56 -4.18 10.98
C LEU A 49 16.98 -4.89 9.70
N SER A 50 17.14 -6.20 9.81
CA SER A 50 17.21 -7.08 8.65
C SER A 50 15.91 -7.06 7.84
N PHE A 51 15.99 -7.41 6.55
CA PHE A 51 14.79 -7.54 5.72
C PHE A 51 13.72 -8.50 6.33
N PRO A 52 14.06 -9.71 6.81
CA PRO A 52 13.08 -10.56 7.49
C PRO A 52 12.42 -9.89 8.72
N SER A 53 13.19 -9.14 9.52
CA SER A 53 12.65 -8.41 10.67
C SER A 53 11.68 -7.29 10.24
N LEU A 54 11.95 -6.60 9.13
CA LEU A 54 11.02 -5.63 8.56
C LEU A 54 9.71 -6.29 8.09
N VAL A 55 9.80 -7.47 7.46
CA VAL A 55 8.63 -8.27 7.05
C VAL A 55 7.82 -8.71 8.27
N ASP A 56 8.48 -9.10 9.36
CA ASP A 56 7.81 -9.47 10.61
C ASP A 56 7.12 -8.29 11.29
N LEU A 57 7.71 -7.10 11.26
CA LEU A 57 7.04 -5.88 11.74
C LEU A 57 5.76 -5.57 10.95
N LEU A 58 5.82 -5.69 9.63
CA LEU A 58 4.63 -5.57 8.77
C LEU A 58 3.57 -6.60 9.14
N TYR A 59 3.96 -7.85 9.36
CA TYR A 59 3.05 -8.92 9.77
C TYR A 59 2.38 -8.64 11.12
N ILE A 60 3.14 -8.19 12.12
CA ILE A 60 2.59 -7.86 13.45
C ILE A 60 1.56 -6.74 13.35
N LYS A 61 1.85 -5.68 12.58
CA LYS A 61 0.90 -4.58 12.32
C LYS A 61 -0.36 -5.07 11.61
N ALA A 62 -0.19 -5.89 10.58
CA ALA A 62 -1.32 -6.47 9.85
C ALA A 62 -2.19 -7.39 10.72
N GLN A 63 -1.55 -8.20 11.57
CA GLN A 63 -2.24 -9.05 12.55
C GLN A 63 -3.02 -8.24 13.58
N ARG A 64 -2.44 -7.16 14.11
CA ARG A 64 -3.14 -6.26 15.03
C ARG A 64 -4.40 -5.69 14.39
N ILE A 65 -4.31 -5.15 13.18
CA ILE A 65 -5.46 -4.64 12.43
C ILE A 65 -6.52 -5.72 12.23
N ARG A 66 -6.13 -6.94 11.81
CA ARG A 66 -7.07 -8.05 11.61
C ARG A 66 -7.82 -8.38 12.90
N THR A 67 -7.10 -8.53 14.01
CA THR A 67 -7.69 -8.79 15.32
C THR A 67 -8.68 -7.71 15.71
N LEU A 68 -8.32 -6.43 15.53
CA LEU A 68 -9.22 -5.32 15.84
C LEU A 68 -10.47 -5.33 14.97
N LEU A 69 -10.36 -5.56 13.67
CA LEU A 69 -11.51 -5.66 12.77
C LEU A 69 -12.45 -6.82 13.14
N GLN A 70 -11.89 -7.97 13.55
CA GLN A 70 -12.67 -9.13 14.01
C GLN A 70 -13.35 -8.92 15.36
N GLN A 71 -12.77 -8.07 16.23
CA GLN A 71 -13.29 -7.75 17.56
C GLN A 71 -14.24 -6.53 17.58
N GLY A 72 -14.59 -5.97 16.43
CA GLY A 72 -15.48 -4.80 16.34
C GLY A 72 -14.79 -3.44 16.53
N GLY A 73 -13.47 -3.38 16.39
CA GLY A 73 -12.71 -2.14 16.16
C GLY A 73 -12.27 -1.36 17.39
N ARG A 74 -12.37 -1.92 18.59
CA ARG A 74 -11.99 -1.21 19.85
C ARG A 74 -10.61 -1.66 20.35
N PRO A 75 -9.55 -0.85 20.22
CA PRO A 75 -8.23 -1.20 20.70
C PRO A 75 -8.14 -1.15 22.22
N ALA A 76 -7.67 -2.23 22.84
CA ALA A 76 -7.41 -2.29 24.28
C ALA A 76 -6.29 -1.32 24.73
N THR A 77 -5.36 -0.99 23.83
CA THR A 77 -4.24 -0.07 24.10
C THR A 77 -4.64 1.40 24.01
N GLY A 78 -5.85 1.72 23.55
CA GLY A 78 -6.26 3.09 23.22
C GLY A 78 -5.62 3.67 21.95
N GLU A 79 -4.64 2.99 21.35
CA GLU A 79 -3.96 3.46 20.15
C GLU A 79 -4.81 3.25 18.89
N SER A 80 -4.98 4.32 18.12
CA SER A 80 -5.73 4.30 16.88
C SER A 80 -5.18 3.28 15.88
N PRO A 81 -6.03 2.41 15.29
CA PRO A 81 -5.61 1.51 14.22
C PRO A 81 -5.19 2.24 12.95
N LEU A 82 -5.54 3.53 12.79
CA LEU A 82 -5.14 4.36 11.66
C LEU A 82 -3.61 4.42 11.52
N HIS A 83 -2.89 4.57 12.65
CA HIS A 83 -1.42 4.59 12.63
C HIS A 83 -0.81 3.29 12.14
N ASP A 84 -1.47 2.14 12.35
CA ASP A 84 -0.98 0.87 11.83
C ASP A 84 -1.12 0.78 10.32
N TRP A 85 -2.19 1.33 9.74
CA TRP A 85 -2.34 1.41 8.28
C TRP A 85 -1.28 2.31 7.64
N LEU A 86 -1.00 3.47 8.24
CA LEU A 86 0.10 4.34 7.80
C LEU A 86 1.46 3.66 7.96
N ALA A 87 1.66 2.92 9.06
CA ALA A 87 2.87 2.14 9.28
C ALA A 87 3.04 1.02 8.25
N LEU A 88 1.95 0.32 7.87
CA LEU A 88 2.01 -0.70 6.82
C LEU A 88 2.49 -0.13 5.50
N ALA A 89 2.01 1.06 5.10
CA ALA A 89 2.49 1.72 3.88
C ALA A 89 3.98 2.10 3.99
N ASN A 90 4.37 2.82 5.04
CA ASN A 90 5.75 3.26 5.21
C ASN A 90 6.75 2.12 5.35
N TYR A 91 6.39 1.06 6.09
CA TYR A 91 7.30 -0.07 6.32
C TYR A 91 7.40 -0.97 5.10
N ALA A 92 6.34 -1.06 4.28
CA ALA A 92 6.42 -1.75 3.00
C ALA A 92 7.29 -0.97 2.00
N ALA A 93 7.20 0.38 2.01
CA ALA A 93 8.12 1.23 1.27
C ALA A 93 9.57 1.05 1.79
N LEU A 94 9.80 1.08 3.10
CA LEU A 94 11.12 0.85 3.67
C LEU A 94 11.70 -0.52 3.27
N ALA A 95 10.90 -1.58 3.31
CA ALA A 95 11.31 -2.91 2.88
C ALA A 95 11.61 -2.95 1.37
N ALA A 96 10.83 -2.27 0.52
CA ALA A 96 11.08 -2.21 -0.92
C ALA A 96 12.34 -1.40 -1.25
N LEU A 97 12.64 -0.40 -0.42
CA LEU A 97 13.86 0.40 -0.52
C LEU A 97 15.10 -0.42 -0.16
N HIS A 98 15.00 -1.31 0.82
CA HIS A 98 16.05 -2.25 1.19
C HIS A 98 16.45 -3.20 0.03
N LEU A 99 15.54 -3.40 -0.93
CA LEU A 99 15.79 -4.21 -2.13
C LEU A 99 16.34 -3.39 -3.31
N THR A 100 16.54 -2.08 -3.14
CA THR A 100 17.02 -1.20 -4.20
C THR A 100 18.53 -1.13 -4.16
N ASP A 101 19.17 -1.57 -5.23
CA ASP A 101 20.63 -1.57 -5.36
C ASP A 101 21.22 -0.16 -5.18
N GLY A 102 22.28 -0.05 -4.38
CA GLY A 102 23.01 1.20 -4.17
C GLY A 102 22.27 2.26 -3.33
N TYR A 103 21.17 1.88 -2.68
CA TYR A 103 20.39 2.81 -1.89
C TYR A 103 21.15 3.35 -0.65
N ASN A 104 21.14 4.68 -0.48
CA ASN A 104 21.79 5.36 0.65
C ASN A 104 20.75 5.81 1.70
N HIS A 105 20.92 5.37 2.94
CA HIS A 105 20.04 5.68 4.06
C HIS A 105 19.88 7.19 4.31
N SER A 106 20.82 8.05 3.90
CA SER A 106 20.68 9.50 4.06
C SER A 106 19.47 10.10 3.35
N HIS A 107 18.93 9.43 2.33
CA HIS A 107 17.80 9.91 1.51
C HIS A 107 16.47 9.19 1.81
N ILE A 108 16.33 8.58 3.01
CA ILE A 108 15.21 7.68 3.37
C ILE A 108 13.83 8.25 3.06
N GLU A 109 13.61 9.54 3.34
CA GLU A 109 12.31 10.17 3.08
C GLU A 109 12.02 10.32 1.58
N GLU A 110 13.03 10.63 0.76
CA GLU A 110 12.90 10.71 -0.70
C GLU A 110 12.67 9.32 -1.31
N GLY A 111 13.36 8.31 -0.80
CA GLY A 111 13.15 6.91 -1.20
C GLY A 111 11.74 6.42 -0.90
N LEU A 112 11.23 6.70 0.31
CA LEU A 112 9.85 6.39 0.70
C LEU A 112 8.83 7.12 -0.19
N ALA A 113 9.05 8.41 -0.47
CA ALA A 113 8.19 9.19 -1.35
C ALA A 113 8.16 8.61 -2.78
N THR A 114 9.32 8.23 -3.30
CA THR A 114 9.45 7.59 -4.62
C THR A 114 8.65 6.29 -4.67
N LEU A 115 8.77 5.43 -3.65
CA LEU A 115 8.03 4.17 -3.60
C LEU A 115 6.52 4.34 -3.45
N HIS A 116 6.06 5.37 -2.73
CA HIS A 116 4.64 5.72 -2.71
C HIS A 116 4.13 6.14 -4.10
N GLN A 117 4.90 6.93 -4.85
CA GLN A 117 4.55 7.33 -6.23
C GLN A 117 4.55 6.12 -7.18
N GLU A 118 5.49 5.19 -7.03
CA GLU A 118 5.49 3.97 -7.82
C GLU A 118 4.28 3.07 -7.51
N ALA A 119 3.91 2.96 -6.23
CA ALA A 119 2.70 2.23 -5.83
C ALA A 119 1.45 2.89 -6.43
N GLN A 120 1.38 4.22 -6.42
CA GLN A 120 0.31 5.01 -7.06
C GLN A 120 0.21 4.70 -8.56
N ALA A 121 1.32 4.78 -9.30
CA ALA A 121 1.34 4.48 -10.72
C ALA A 121 0.94 3.02 -11.01
N LEU A 122 1.34 2.07 -10.14
CA LEU A 122 0.91 0.67 -10.23
C LEU A 122 -0.61 0.54 -10.02
N LEU A 123 -1.17 1.24 -9.05
CA LEU A 123 -2.60 1.24 -8.77
C LEU A 123 -3.40 1.84 -9.93
N GLU A 124 -2.92 2.92 -10.55
CA GLU A 124 -3.58 3.53 -11.71
C GLU A 124 -3.71 2.51 -12.84
N ARG A 125 -2.63 1.80 -13.18
CA ARG A 125 -2.67 0.73 -14.19
C ARG A 125 -3.68 -0.36 -13.81
N LYS A 126 -3.62 -0.87 -12.58
CA LYS A 126 -4.55 -1.91 -12.10
C LYS A 126 -6.01 -1.42 -12.07
N ASN A 127 -6.25 -0.17 -11.70
CA ASN A 127 -7.60 0.39 -11.66
C ASN A 127 -8.21 0.52 -13.06
N ALA A 128 -7.40 0.70 -14.10
CA ALA A 128 -7.86 0.66 -15.48
C ALA A 128 -8.44 -0.74 -15.82
N ASP A 129 -7.80 -1.80 -15.35
CA ASP A 129 -8.22 -3.18 -15.58
C ASP A 129 -9.44 -3.59 -14.72
N TYR A 130 -9.42 -3.25 -13.43
CA TYR A 130 -10.42 -3.71 -12.45
C TYR A 130 -11.60 -2.75 -12.26
N GLY A 131 -11.65 -1.62 -12.97
CA GLY A 131 -12.74 -0.64 -12.85
C GLY A 131 -12.92 -0.06 -11.45
N GLY A 132 -11.87 -0.11 -10.62
CA GLY A 132 -11.92 0.32 -9.22
C GLY A 132 -12.80 -0.56 -8.31
N ALA A 133 -12.85 -1.88 -8.55
CA ALA A 133 -13.58 -2.86 -7.75
C ALA A 133 -13.27 -2.81 -6.24
N TRP A 134 -12.10 -2.30 -5.85
CA TRP A 134 -11.70 -2.11 -4.45
C TRP A 134 -12.71 -1.28 -3.64
N ARG A 135 -13.47 -0.38 -4.28
CA ARG A 135 -14.52 0.42 -3.62
C ARG A 135 -15.62 -0.44 -2.98
N HIS A 136 -15.78 -1.67 -3.45
CA HIS A 136 -16.79 -2.63 -2.97
C HIS A 136 -16.20 -3.67 -1.99
N MET A 137 -14.91 -3.59 -1.69
CA MET A 137 -14.26 -4.51 -0.75
C MET A 137 -14.65 -4.21 0.70
N ARG A 138 -14.82 -5.28 1.48
CA ARG A 138 -15.04 -5.22 2.93
C ARG A 138 -13.74 -4.79 3.63
N PRO A 139 -13.80 -4.09 4.78
CA PRO A 139 -12.62 -3.71 5.56
C PRO A 139 -11.62 -4.85 5.77
N LEU A 140 -12.12 -6.03 6.16
CA LEU A 140 -11.31 -7.22 6.43
C LEU A 140 -10.53 -7.71 5.20
N ALA A 141 -11.07 -7.54 3.99
CA ALA A 141 -10.42 -8.03 2.77
C ALA A 141 -9.10 -7.30 2.48
N PHE A 142 -9.01 -6.00 2.78
CA PHE A 142 -7.78 -5.23 2.60
C PHE A 142 -6.64 -5.83 3.43
N ILE A 143 -6.90 -6.12 4.71
CA ILE A 143 -5.87 -6.65 5.59
C ILE A 143 -5.53 -8.11 5.30
N GLU A 144 -6.51 -8.91 4.88
CA GLU A 144 -6.28 -10.30 4.48
C GLU A 144 -5.45 -10.38 3.19
N PHE A 145 -5.64 -9.46 2.24
CA PHE A 145 -4.79 -9.38 1.05
C PHE A 145 -3.36 -8.95 1.38
N ILE A 146 -3.18 -8.04 2.34
CA ILE A 146 -1.84 -7.70 2.88
C ILE A 146 -1.19 -8.92 3.53
N LEU A 147 -1.92 -9.65 4.38
CA LEU A 147 -1.41 -10.86 5.05
C LEU A 147 -1.04 -11.96 4.03
N MET A 148 -1.84 -12.14 2.98
CA MET A 148 -1.53 -13.07 1.89
C MET A 148 -0.21 -12.71 1.19
N LYS A 149 0.03 -11.41 0.95
CA LYS A 149 1.27 -10.93 0.34
C LYS A 149 2.47 -11.11 1.24
N LEU A 150 2.33 -10.82 2.53
CA LEU A 150 3.39 -11.05 3.52
C LEU A 150 3.72 -12.54 3.65
N ALA A 151 2.72 -13.42 3.62
CA ALA A 151 2.95 -14.87 3.59
C ALA A 151 3.76 -15.30 2.35
N ARG A 152 3.47 -14.72 1.18
CA ARG A 152 4.25 -14.96 -0.04
C ARG A 152 5.68 -14.43 0.06
N ILE A 153 5.87 -13.23 0.63
CA ILE A 153 7.21 -12.64 0.82
C ILE A 153 8.08 -13.55 1.70
N ARG A 154 7.55 -14.04 2.83
CA ARG A 154 8.25 -14.98 3.74
C ARG A 154 8.63 -16.32 3.10
N GLN A 155 7.96 -16.72 2.02
CA GLN A 155 8.32 -17.92 1.28
C GLN A 155 9.49 -17.66 0.31
N MET A 156 9.72 -16.41 -0.06
CA MET A 156 10.67 -16.00 -1.09
C MET A 156 11.92 -15.33 -0.52
N ASP A 157 11.88 -14.80 0.71
CA ASP A 157 12.96 -14.04 1.34
C ASP A 157 14.17 -14.89 1.78
N GLY A 158 14.10 -16.22 1.66
CA GLY A 158 15.26 -17.11 1.77
C GLY A 158 16.24 -17.02 0.60
N ASP A 159 15.79 -16.56 -0.57
CA ASP A 159 16.63 -16.26 -1.75
C ASP A 159 16.25 -14.87 -2.29
N LEU A 160 16.67 -13.84 -1.54
CA LEU A 160 16.40 -12.44 -1.87
C LEU A 160 16.93 -12.04 -3.25
N PRO A 161 18.18 -12.34 -3.65
CA PRO A 161 18.70 -11.94 -4.96
C PRO A 161 17.83 -12.45 -6.12
N GLN A 162 17.33 -13.70 -6.04
CA GLN A 162 16.47 -14.25 -7.07
C GLN A 162 15.06 -13.64 -7.05
N ASN A 163 14.50 -13.40 -5.87
CA ASN A 163 13.09 -13.05 -5.72
C ASN A 163 12.80 -11.55 -5.53
N ALA A 164 13.83 -10.70 -5.41
CA ALA A 164 13.70 -9.28 -5.11
C ALA A 164 12.66 -8.53 -5.97
N PRO A 165 12.60 -8.70 -7.30
CA PRO A 165 11.57 -8.03 -8.12
C PRO A 165 10.14 -8.44 -7.73
N THR A 166 9.91 -9.74 -7.54
CA THR A 166 8.59 -10.28 -7.15
C THR A 166 8.22 -9.84 -5.73
N ILE A 167 9.17 -9.80 -4.81
CA ILE A 167 8.97 -9.30 -3.45
C ILE A 167 8.59 -7.82 -3.49
N ARG A 168 9.31 -7.01 -4.27
CA ARG A 168 9.05 -5.58 -4.45
C ARG A 168 7.64 -5.31 -4.97
N ASP A 169 7.17 -6.06 -5.97
CA ASP A 169 5.80 -5.95 -6.47
C ASP A 169 4.75 -6.26 -5.39
N ASN A 170 5.02 -7.24 -4.52
CA ASN A 170 4.14 -7.53 -3.39
C ASN A 170 4.14 -6.40 -2.35
N LEU A 171 5.28 -5.77 -2.11
CA LEU A 171 5.40 -4.62 -1.20
C LEU A 171 4.66 -3.39 -1.75
N LEU A 172 4.77 -3.09 -3.04
CA LEU A 172 4.00 -1.99 -3.67
C LEU A 172 2.49 -2.24 -3.58
N ASP A 173 2.05 -3.48 -3.74
CA ASP A 173 0.64 -3.82 -3.53
C ASP A 173 0.20 -3.68 -2.06
N ILE A 174 1.08 -3.98 -1.08
CA ILE A 174 0.78 -3.75 0.35
C ILE A 174 0.58 -2.26 0.62
N ILE A 175 1.43 -1.39 0.05
CA ILE A 175 1.26 0.08 0.12
C ILE A 175 -0.11 0.46 -0.43
N ASN A 176 -0.47 -0.06 -1.61
CA ASN A 176 -1.76 0.23 -2.23
C ASN A 176 -2.95 -0.23 -1.40
N TYR A 177 -2.95 -1.44 -0.85
CA TYR A 177 -4.06 -1.90 -0.01
C TYR A 177 -4.19 -1.08 1.27
N ALA A 178 -3.08 -0.65 1.85
CA ALA A 178 -3.10 0.22 3.03
C ALA A 178 -3.73 1.58 2.71
N PHE A 179 -3.31 2.23 1.61
CA PHE A 179 -3.88 3.51 1.22
C PHE A 179 -5.32 3.40 0.71
N LEU A 180 -5.70 2.35 -0.03
CA LEU A 180 -7.08 2.16 -0.45
C LEU A 180 -8.02 1.94 0.74
N TYR A 181 -7.58 1.24 1.78
CA TYR A 181 -8.34 1.15 3.03
C TYR A 181 -8.55 2.55 3.63
N LEU A 182 -7.48 3.34 3.75
CA LEU A 182 -7.54 4.68 4.33
C LEU A 182 -8.40 5.63 3.51
N VAL A 183 -8.33 5.58 2.18
CA VAL A 183 -9.20 6.32 1.27
C VAL A 183 -10.67 6.01 1.51
N ARG A 184 -11.02 4.75 1.79
CA ARG A 184 -12.41 4.33 1.98
C ARG A 184 -12.87 4.61 3.41
N TYR A 185 -12.11 4.18 4.40
CA TYR A 185 -12.52 4.02 5.80
C TYR A 185 -11.73 4.90 6.77
N GLY A 186 -10.67 5.57 6.31
CA GLY A 186 -9.87 6.45 7.14
C GLY A 186 -10.61 7.75 7.43
N ASP A 187 -10.46 8.23 8.66
CA ASP A 187 -10.91 9.56 9.08
C ASP A 187 -9.67 10.44 9.29
N THR A 188 -9.53 11.47 8.47
CA THR A 188 -8.40 12.40 8.53
C THR A 188 -8.40 13.27 9.79
N SER A 189 -9.50 13.33 10.54
CA SER A 189 -9.58 14.09 11.80
C SER A 189 -8.88 13.41 12.99
N VAL A 190 -8.46 12.14 12.84
CA VAL A 190 -7.89 11.31 13.91
C VAL A 190 -6.35 11.18 13.81
N ALA A 191 -5.74 11.77 12.78
CA ALA A 191 -4.31 11.67 12.51
C ALA A 191 -3.47 12.84 13.09
N ALA A 192 -4.10 13.79 13.79
CA ALA A 192 -3.47 14.97 14.38
C ALA A 192 -3.11 14.77 15.87
#